data_AF-A0A9E3K394-F1
#
_entry.id   AF-A0A9E3K394-F1
#
_cell.length_a   1.000
_cell.length_b   1.000
_cell.length_c   1.000
_cell.angle_alpha   90.00
_cell.angle_beta   90.00
_cell.angle_gamma   90.00
#
_symmetry.space_group_name_H-M   'P 1'
#
loop_
_entity.id
_entity.type
_entity.pdbx_description
1 polymer ?
#
loop_
_entity_poly.entity_id
_entity_poly.type
_entity_poly.pdbx_seq_one_letter_code
_entity_poly.pdbx_strand_id
1 'polypeptide(L)'
;MLTCWRHPDRERAWLRVKALWPDVQAEPGDHDARGGDLTSSDVKLRPLSATRRDIAEMEEAFGWVDAASSDERKVISKAITARASGDTRVSWLALACGGRADPALTGTADKLRMTYSRGMAKVMRRANRGR
;
A
#
# COMPACT_ATOMS: atom_id res chain seq x y z
N MET A 1 73.60 -8.06 8.98
CA MET A 1 74.01 -6.71 8.54
C MET A 1 73.02 -6.24 7.48
N LEU A 2 72.63 -4.95 7.51
CA LEU A 2 71.52 -4.27 6.82
C LEU A 2 70.11 -4.54 7.39
N THR A 3 69.68 -3.79 8.41
CA THR A 3 68.99 -2.47 8.41
C THR A 3 67.47 -2.61 8.30
N CYS A 4 66.78 -2.57 9.45
CA CYS A 4 65.36 -2.22 9.50
C CYS A 4 65.21 -0.82 8.91
N TRP A 5 64.70 -0.73 7.68
CA TRP A 5 64.31 0.56 7.12
C TRP A 5 63.16 1.10 7.99
N ARG A 6 63.36 2.28 8.58
CA ARG A 6 62.24 3.02 9.18
C ARG A 6 61.26 3.30 8.05
N HIS A 7 60.12 2.62 8.06
CA HIS A 7 59.00 3.02 7.22
C HIS A 7 58.72 4.50 7.48
N PRO A 8 58.48 5.31 6.43
CA PRO A 8 58.15 6.72 6.62
C PRO A 8 56.98 6.83 7.58
N ASP A 9 57.07 7.81 8.48
CA ASP A 9 56.12 8.10 9.54
C ASP A 9 54.68 7.82 9.09
N ARG A 10 54.05 6.86 9.76
CA ARG A 10 52.75 6.30 9.41
C ARG A 10 51.67 7.39 9.42
N GLU A 11 51.81 8.38 10.30
CA GLU A 11 50.93 9.54 10.36
C GLU A 11 51.11 10.45 9.15
N ARG A 12 52.36 10.65 8.70
CA ARG A 12 52.68 11.47 7.53
C ARG A 12 52.21 10.84 6.22
N ALA A 13 52.25 9.51 6.13
CA ALA A 13 51.66 8.77 5.01
C ALA A 13 50.13 8.86 5.04
N TRP A 14 49.51 8.73 6.21
CA TRP A 14 48.06 8.88 6.37
C TRP A 14 47.55 10.28 5.99
N LEU A 15 48.29 11.33 6.38
CA LEU A 15 47.97 12.71 6.01
C LEU A 15 48.10 12.96 4.49
N ARG A 16 49.07 12.33 3.82
CA ARG A 16 49.17 12.38 2.34
C ARG A 16 48.02 11.68 1.64
N VAL A 17 47.58 10.53 2.16
CA VAL A 17 46.41 9.81 1.61
C VAL A 17 45.13 10.63 1.78
N LYS A 18 44.94 11.30 2.92
CA LYS A 18 43.80 12.22 3.10
C LYS A 18 43.84 13.44 2.19
N ALA A 19 45.02 13.98 1.90
CA ALA A 19 45.19 15.13 1.01
C ALA A 19 45.04 14.79 -0.49
N LEU A 20 45.22 13.52 -0.87
CA LEU A 20 45.03 13.00 -2.23
C LEU A 20 43.71 12.26 -2.44
N TRP A 21 43.00 11.94 -1.36
CA TRP A 21 41.60 11.57 -1.46
C TRP A 21 40.89 12.80 -2.02
N PRO A 22 40.10 12.70 -3.10
CA PRO A 22 39.19 13.78 -3.40
C PRO A 22 38.41 13.98 -2.10
N ASP A 23 38.45 15.20 -1.52
CA ASP A 23 37.45 15.56 -0.52
C ASP A 23 36.15 15.00 -1.06
N VAL A 24 35.49 14.14 -0.29
CA VAL A 24 34.17 13.65 -0.68
C VAL A 24 33.28 14.89 -0.60
N GLN A 25 33.37 15.70 -1.65
CA GLN A 25 32.49 16.80 -1.93
C GLN A 25 31.15 16.11 -2.01
N ALA A 26 30.25 16.50 -1.11
CA ALA A 26 28.90 16.02 -1.16
C ALA A 26 28.34 16.41 -2.53
N GLU A 27 28.30 15.45 -3.45
CA GLU A 27 27.58 15.57 -4.70
C GLU A 27 26.11 15.83 -4.31
N PRO A 28 25.49 16.92 -4.81
CA PRO A 28 24.07 17.14 -4.58
C PRO A 28 23.30 15.94 -5.13
N GLY A 29 22.68 15.15 -4.25
CA GLY A 29 21.90 13.96 -4.62
C GLY A 29 22.33 12.64 -3.96
N ASP A 30 23.53 12.57 -3.36
CA ASP A 30 24.06 11.30 -2.85
C ASP A 30 23.72 11.00 -1.36
N HIS A 31 22.77 11.75 -0.80
CA HIS A 31 22.18 11.44 0.51
C HIS A 31 20.86 10.70 0.35
N ASP A 32 21.00 9.38 0.17
CA ASP A 32 20.06 8.29 0.49
C ASP A 32 20.05 7.28 -0.66
N ALA A 33 20.38 6.01 -0.36
CA ALA A 33 20.17 4.85 -1.23
C ALA A 33 18.67 4.61 -1.62
N ARG A 34 17.79 5.60 -1.45
CA ARG A 34 16.37 5.60 -1.84
C ARG A 34 16.02 6.61 -2.93
N GLY A 35 16.99 7.33 -3.49
CA GLY A 35 16.84 8.13 -4.71
C GLY A 35 15.88 9.31 -4.59
N GLY A 36 16.41 10.51 -4.76
CA GLY A 36 15.61 11.69 -5.08
C GLY A 36 16.36 13.00 -4.90
N ASP A 37 16.76 13.60 -6.02
CA ASP A 37 17.25 14.98 -6.15
C ASP A 37 16.16 16.04 -5.87
N LEU A 38 15.29 15.81 -4.90
CA LEU A 38 14.21 16.73 -4.57
C LEU A 38 14.42 17.28 -3.17
N THR A 39 14.57 18.60 -3.11
CA THR A 39 14.44 19.38 -1.89
C THR A 39 13.15 18.99 -1.15
N SER A 40 13.31 18.70 0.14
CA SER A 40 12.39 18.09 1.12
C SER A 40 10.90 18.47 1.10
N SER A 41 10.42 19.46 0.34
CA SER A 41 9.03 19.91 0.30
C SER A 41 8.18 19.32 -0.83
N ASP A 42 8.78 18.89 -1.93
CA ASP A 42 8.05 18.41 -3.13
C ASP A 42 8.03 16.87 -3.26
N VAL A 43 8.55 16.16 -2.25
CA VAL A 43 8.55 14.70 -2.25
C VAL A 43 7.13 14.21 -2.02
N LYS A 44 6.54 13.59 -3.04
CA LYS A 44 5.25 12.89 -2.94
C LYS A 44 5.36 11.85 -1.83
N LEU A 45 4.73 12.15 -0.68
CA LEU A 45 4.71 11.25 0.47
C LEU A 45 4.19 9.87 0.03
N ARG A 46 4.99 8.84 0.30
CA ARG A 46 4.55 7.47 0.10
C ARG A 46 3.56 7.13 1.21
N PRO A 47 2.44 6.44 0.91
CA PRO A 47 1.55 5.97 1.95
C PRO A 47 2.32 5.06 2.91
N LEU A 48 2.00 5.16 4.20
CA LEU A 48 2.57 4.29 5.23
C LEU A 48 2.28 2.83 4.88
N SER A 49 3.26 1.95 5.12
CA SER A 49 3.04 0.51 5.02
C SER A 49 1.98 0.05 6.01
N ALA A 50 1.14 -0.91 5.61
CA ALA A 50 0.15 -1.51 6.49
C ALA A 50 0.82 -2.09 7.74
N THR A 51 0.25 -1.82 8.91
CA THR A 51 0.72 -2.35 10.18
C THR A 51 0.23 -3.78 10.38
N ARG A 52 0.82 -4.51 11.34
CA ARG A 52 0.33 -5.85 11.72
C ARG A 52 -1.14 -5.84 12.16
N ARG A 53 -1.57 -4.75 12.80
CA ARG A 53 -2.96 -4.58 13.21
C ARG A 53 -3.88 -4.44 11.98
N ASP A 54 -3.48 -3.63 11.01
CA ASP A 54 -4.26 -3.43 9.78
C ASP A 54 -4.42 -4.75 9.00
N ILE A 55 -3.36 -5.59 9.01
CA ILE A 55 -3.41 -6.93 8.41
C ILE A 55 -4.39 -7.83 9.17
N ALA A 56 -4.35 -7.84 10.50
CA ALA A 56 -5.27 -8.66 11.31
C ALA A 56 -6.74 -8.24 11.12
N GLU A 57 -7.02 -6.93 11.11
CA GLU A 57 -8.36 -6.39 10.83
C GLU A 57 -8.85 -6.77 9.43
N MET A 58 -7.95 -6.72 8.43
CA MET A 58 -8.24 -7.13 7.06
C MET A 58 -8.55 -8.63 6.96
N GLU A 59 -7.74 -9.49 7.59
CA GLU A 59 -7.94 -10.95 7.61
C GLU A 59 -9.27 -11.32 8.28
N GLU A 60 -9.60 -10.66 9.38
CA GLU A 60 -10.89 -10.85 10.06
C GLU A 60 -12.06 -10.46 9.15
N ALA A 61 -11.98 -9.29 8.51
CA ALA A 61 -13.00 -8.83 7.57
C ALA A 61 -13.17 -9.80 6.39
N PHE A 62 -12.07 -10.33 5.84
CA PHE A 62 -12.13 -11.36 4.80
C PHE A 62 -12.80 -12.64 5.30
N GLY A 63 -12.52 -13.06 6.53
CA GLY A 63 -13.17 -14.20 7.17
C GLY A 63 -14.70 -14.05 7.30
N TRP A 64 -15.20 -12.83 7.48
CA TRP A 64 -16.65 -12.57 7.47
C TRP A 64 -17.25 -12.63 6.05
N VAL A 65 -16.55 -12.05 5.08
CA VAL A 65 -17.00 -11.96 3.69
C VAL A 65 -17.00 -13.33 2.99
N ASP A 66 -16.16 -14.27 3.43
CA ASP A 66 -16.10 -15.63 2.87
C ASP A 66 -17.40 -16.44 3.07
N ALA A 67 -18.28 -16.03 3.99
CA ALA A 67 -19.61 -16.62 4.13
C ALA A 67 -20.56 -16.30 2.95
N ALA A 68 -20.22 -15.32 2.12
CA ALA A 68 -20.99 -14.94 0.93
C ALA A 68 -20.52 -15.69 -0.32
N SER A 69 -21.43 -15.95 -1.26
CA SER A 69 -21.06 -16.58 -2.55
C SER A 69 -20.14 -15.67 -3.39
N SER A 70 -19.49 -16.23 -4.41
CA SER A 70 -18.64 -15.45 -5.32
C SER A 70 -19.37 -14.24 -5.93
N ASP A 71 -20.61 -14.43 -6.38
CA ASP A 71 -21.41 -13.34 -6.96
C ASP A 71 -21.82 -12.31 -5.92
N GLU A 72 -22.20 -12.75 -4.72
CA GLU A 72 -22.52 -11.85 -3.60
C GLU A 72 -21.30 -11.00 -3.21
N ARG A 73 -20.11 -11.60 -3.15
CA ARG A 73 -18.85 -10.91 -2.83
C ARG A 73 -18.52 -9.81 -3.84
N LYS A 74 -18.72 -10.07 -5.14
CA LYS A 74 -18.52 -9.05 -6.19
C LYS A 74 -19.44 -7.85 -6.00
N VAL A 75 -20.74 -8.11 -5.75
CA VAL A 75 -21.72 -7.03 -5.52
C VAL A 75 -21.39 -6.24 -4.25
N ILE A 76 -21.03 -6.92 -3.16
CA ILE A 76 -20.61 -6.28 -1.90
C ILE A 76 -19.37 -5.40 -2.13
N SER A 77 -18.36 -5.92 -2.83
CA SER A 77 -17.13 -5.17 -3.13
C SER A 77 -17.43 -3.88 -3.90
N LYS A 78 -18.30 -3.93 -4.91
CA LYS A 78 -18.71 -2.73 -5.66
C LYS A 78 -19.51 -1.74 -4.83
N ALA A 79 -20.39 -2.23 -3.96
CA ALA A 79 -21.10 -1.37 -3.02
C ALA A 79 -20.15 -0.65 -2.06
N ILE A 80 -19.12 -1.35 -1.55
CA ILE A 80 -18.07 -0.75 -0.70
C ILE A 80 -17.26 0.28 -1.49
N THR A 81 -16.83 -0.03 -2.71
CA THR A 81 -16.10 0.93 -3.56
C THR A 81 -16.92 2.18 -3.83
N ALA A 82 -18.20 2.05 -4.18
CA ALA A 82 -19.08 3.21 -4.39
C ALA A 82 -19.18 4.09 -3.13
N ARG A 83 -19.26 3.47 -1.94
CA ARG A 83 -19.25 4.19 -0.67
C ARG A 83 -17.91 4.86 -0.38
N ALA A 84 -16.80 4.20 -0.68
CA ALA A 84 -15.45 4.74 -0.51
C ALA A 84 -15.17 5.92 -1.46
N SER A 85 -15.79 5.96 -2.64
CA SER A 85 -15.75 7.10 -3.55
C SER A 85 -16.50 8.35 -3.03
N GLY A 86 -17.18 8.26 -1.89
CA GLY A 86 -17.89 9.38 -1.28
C GLY A 86 -19.40 9.41 -1.53
N ASP A 87 -19.96 8.40 -2.22
CA ASP A 87 -21.41 8.38 -2.47
C ASP A 87 -22.19 8.15 -1.17
N THR A 88 -23.19 8.98 -0.89
CA THR A 88 -24.06 8.83 0.30
C THR A 88 -24.96 7.60 0.22
N ARG A 89 -25.28 7.13 -0.98
CA ARG A 89 -26.09 5.92 -1.26
C ARG A 89 -25.55 5.20 -2.48
N VAL A 90 -25.66 3.87 -2.48
CA VAL A 90 -25.28 3.05 -3.62
C VAL A 90 -26.36 3.13 -4.71
N SER A 91 -26.02 3.70 -5.86
CA SER A 91 -26.90 3.72 -7.03
C SER A 91 -26.84 2.37 -7.77
N TRP A 92 -27.82 1.50 -7.52
CA TRP A 92 -27.91 0.19 -8.18
C TRP A 92 -28.12 0.29 -9.68
N LEU A 93 -28.79 1.36 -10.14
CA LEU A 93 -28.97 1.64 -11.56
C LEU A 93 -27.62 1.96 -12.23
N ALA A 94 -26.80 2.80 -11.59
CA ALA A 94 -25.48 3.14 -12.11
C ALA A 94 -24.53 1.93 -12.18
N LEU A 95 -24.67 0.98 -11.23
CA LEU A 95 -23.92 -0.28 -11.23
C LEU A 95 -24.43 -1.29 -12.26
N ALA A 96 -25.72 -1.24 -12.63
CA ALA A 96 -26.31 -2.17 -13.59
C ALA A 96 -26.10 -1.72 -15.05
N CYS A 97 -26.22 -0.41 -15.33
CA CYS A 97 -26.23 0.09 -16.70
C CYS A 97 -25.64 1.50 -16.88
N GLY A 98 -25.05 2.11 -15.86
CA GLY A 98 -24.45 3.44 -15.95
C GLY A 98 -22.98 3.43 -16.36
N GLY A 99 -22.33 4.60 -16.33
CA GLY A 99 -20.88 4.72 -16.57
C GLY A 99 -19.99 4.02 -15.53
N ARG A 100 -20.59 3.36 -14.54
CA ARG A 100 -19.91 2.52 -13.52
C ARG A 100 -20.36 1.06 -13.61
N ALA A 101 -21.03 0.67 -14.69
CA ALA A 101 -21.44 -0.70 -14.93
C ALA A 101 -20.20 -1.58 -15.03
N ASP A 102 -20.21 -2.68 -14.27
CA ASP A 102 -19.17 -3.70 -14.36
C ASP A 102 -19.71 -4.85 -15.23
N PRO A 103 -19.04 -5.22 -16.33
CA PRO A 103 -19.43 -6.37 -17.15
C PRO A 103 -19.55 -7.68 -16.36
N ALA A 104 -18.81 -7.81 -15.25
CA ALA A 104 -18.85 -8.98 -14.39
C ALA A 104 -20.11 -9.04 -13.49
N LEU A 105 -20.86 -7.94 -13.38
CA LEU A 105 -22.13 -7.89 -12.65
C LEU A 105 -23.29 -8.05 -13.64
N THR A 106 -23.96 -9.19 -13.58
CA THR A 106 -25.10 -9.48 -14.47
C THR A 106 -26.43 -9.35 -13.74
N GLY A 107 -27.26 -8.42 -14.19
CA GLY A 107 -28.63 -8.29 -13.70
C GLY A 107 -29.21 -6.90 -13.74
N THR A 108 -30.49 -6.82 -13.36
CA THR A 108 -31.18 -5.55 -13.13
C THR A 108 -30.73 -4.94 -11.79
N ALA A 109 -30.95 -3.63 -11.65
CA ALA A 109 -30.66 -2.90 -10.42
C ALA A 109 -31.30 -3.56 -9.18
N ASP A 110 -32.52 -4.09 -9.32
CA ASP A 110 -33.22 -4.76 -8.23
C ASP A 110 -32.56 -6.10 -7.86
N LYS A 111 -32.16 -6.90 -8.86
CA LYS A 111 -31.40 -8.14 -8.63
C LYS A 111 -30.10 -7.85 -7.89
N LEU A 112 -29.35 -6.81 -8.27
CA LEU A 112 -28.12 -6.42 -7.58
C LEU A 112 -28.38 -6.03 -6.12
N ARG A 113 -29.42 -5.23 -5.87
CA ARG A 113 -29.84 -4.84 -4.51
C ARG A 113 -30.22 -6.05 -3.66
N MET A 114 -30.97 -6.99 -4.21
CA MET A 114 -31.36 -8.23 -3.50
C MET A 114 -30.14 -9.10 -3.20
N THR A 115 -29.26 -9.29 -4.18
CA THR A 115 -28.00 -10.04 -4.01
C THR A 115 -27.13 -9.42 -2.93
N TYR A 116 -26.96 -8.10 -2.94
CA TYR A 116 -26.25 -7.38 -1.89
C TYR A 116 -26.86 -7.65 -0.51
N SER A 117 -28.18 -7.47 -0.39
CA SER A 117 -28.88 -7.61 0.90
C SER A 117 -28.75 -9.03 1.46
N ARG A 118 -28.88 -10.04 0.61
CA ARG A 118 -28.70 -11.45 0.99
C ARG A 118 -27.26 -11.75 1.40
N GLY A 119 -26.28 -11.30 0.62
CA GLY A 119 -24.87 -11.48 0.91
C GLY A 119 -24.50 -10.82 2.24
N MET A 120 -24.87 -9.55 2.43
CA MET A 120 -24.58 -8.81 3.65
C MET A 120 -25.25 -9.43 4.88
N ALA A 121 -26.46 -9.99 4.75
CA ALA A 121 -27.11 -10.72 5.84
C ALA A 121 -26.33 -12.00 6.25
N LYS A 122 -25.61 -12.66 5.33
CA LYS A 122 -24.71 -13.77 5.66
C LYS A 122 -23.45 -13.28 6.37
N VAL A 123 -22.83 -12.23 5.85
CA VAL A 123 -21.64 -11.60 6.43
C VAL A 123 -21.92 -11.13 7.87
N MET A 124 -23.03 -10.41 8.10
CA MET A 124 -23.42 -9.97 9.44
C MET A 124 -23.68 -11.14 10.39
N ARG A 125 -24.32 -12.22 9.91
CA ARG A 125 -24.49 -13.42 10.73
C ARG A 125 -23.15 -14.08 11.09
N ARG A 126 -22.19 -14.10 10.17
CA ARG A 126 -20.85 -14.65 10.41
C ARG A 126 -20.08 -13.79 11.42
N ALA A 127 -20.11 -12.47 11.27
CA ALA A 127 -19.48 -11.53 12.18
C ALA A 127 -20.08 -11.63 13.60
N ASN A 128 -21.41 -11.71 13.71
CA ASN A 128 -22.09 -11.81 15.01
C ASN A 128 -21.92 -13.16 15.73
N ARG A 129 -21.49 -14.22 15.03
CA ARG A 129 -21.17 -15.52 15.63
C ARG A 129 -19.76 -15.61 16.22
N GLY A 130 -18.91 -14.60 15.95
CA GLY A 130 -17.56 -14.50 16.51
C GLY A 130 -17.48 -13.72 17.83
N ARG A 131 -18.63 -13.33 18.38
CA ARG A 131 -18.78 -12.83 19.76
C ARG A 131 -19.25 -13.97 20.66
#